data_AF-A0AAV3T7C4-F1
#
_entry.id   AF-A0AAV3T7C4-F1
#
_cell.length_a   1.000
_cell.length_b   1.000
_cell.length_c   1.000
_cell.angle_alpha   90.00
_cell.angle_beta   90.00
_cell.angle_gamma   90.00
#
_symmetry.space_group_name_H-M   'P 1'
#
loop_
_entity.id
_entity.type
_entity.pdbx_description
1 polymer ?
#
loop_
_entity_poly.entity_id
_entity_poly.type
_entity_poly.pdbx_seq_one_letter_code
_entity_poly.pdbx_strand_id
1 'polypeptide(L)'
;MTGRKTTIHLDDEADRWRWVCPRGHRSWEPTNNHFWCAKCARQMSHDDEFSPEFHELHDKRSGETRTRDEIQLITTVGPYEHREGSA
;
A
#
# COMPACT_ATOMS: atom_id res chain seq x y z
N MET A 1 -23.34 -2.74 -3.51
CA MET A 1 -22.60 -2.73 -4.79
C MET A 1 -21.14 -2.96 -4.44
N THR A 2 -20.64 -4.19 -4.57
CA THR A 2 -19.26 -4.52 -4.21
C THR A 2 -18.35 -3.87 -5.25
N GLY A 3 -17.83 -2.68 -4.91
CA GLY A 3 -16.88 -1.96 -5.76
C GLY A 3 -15.71 -2.87 -6.10
N ARG A 4 -15.30 -2.86 -7.37
CA ARG A 4 -14.29 -3.76 -7.91
C ARG A 4 -12.95 -3.46 -7.22
N LYS A 5 -12.53 -4.32 -6.29
CA LYS A 5 -11.24 -4.17 -5.60
C LYS A 5 -10.10 -4.33 -6.60
N THR A 6 -9.14 -3.43 -6.53
CA THR A 6 -7.91 -3.47 -7.32
C THR A 6 -6.99 -4.50 -6.72
N THR A 7 -6.69 -5.54 -7.50
CA THR A 7 -5.78 -6.60 -7.06
C THR A 7 -4.35 -6.17 -7.32
N ILE A 8 -3.49 -6.28 -6.32
CA ILE A 8 -2.05 -6.03 -6.42
C ILE A 8 -1.32 -7.32 -6.09
N HIS A 9 -0.53 -7.81 -7.03
CA HIS A 9 0.31 -8.98 -6.85
C HIS A 9 1.65 -8.56 -6.23
N LEU A 10 1.87 -8.88 -4.96
CA LEU A 10 3.08 -8.50 -4.22
C LEU A 10 4.34 -9.23 -4.70
N ASP A 11 4.16 -10.40 -5.33
CA ASP A 11 5.22 -11.22 -5.93
C ASP A 11 5.57 -10.75 -7.35
N ASP A 12 4.67 -10.01 -8.01
CA ASP A 12 4.93 -9.41 -9.31
C ASP A 12 5.59 -8.04 -9.11
N GLU A 13 6.89 -7.95 -9.37
CA GLU A 13 7.65 -6.72 -9.16
C GLU A 13 7.11 -5.56 -9.99
N ALA A 14 6.62 -5.81 -11.21
CA ALA A 14 6.11 -4.77 -12.09
C ALA A 14 4.78 -4.19 -11.58
N ASP A 15 3.87 -5.05 -11.14
CA ASP A 15 2.59 -4.66 -10.54
C ASP A 15 2.83 -3.99 -9.20
N ARG A 16 3.73 -4.51 -8.35
CA ARG A 16 4.10 -3.86 -7.09
C ARG A 16 4.72 -2.47 -7.30
N TRP A 17 5.61 -2.30 -8.28
CA TRP A 17 6.28 -1.02 -8.55
C TRP A 17 5.38 0.04 -9.19
N ARG A 18 4.24 -0.36 -9.77
CA ARG A 18 3.21 0.56 -10.26
C ARG A 18 2.61 1.37 -9.11
N TRP A 19 2.45 0.76 -7.96
CA TRP A 19 1.88 1.40 -6.77
C TRP A 19 2.98 2.08 -5.96
N VAL A 20 2.69 3.31 -5.53
CA VAL A 20 3.61 4.12 -4.73
C VAL A 20 2.88 4.79 -3.57
N CYS A 21 3.62 5.17 -2.53
CA CYS A 21 3.04 6.00 -1.47
C CYS A 21 2.59 7.37 -2.02
N PRO A 22 1.82 8.16 -1.26
CA PRO A 22 1.36 9.49 -1.68
C PRO A 22 2.49 10.45 -2.11
N ARG A 23 3.71 10.23 -1.61
CA ARG A 23 4.91 10.99 -1.98
C ARG A 23 5.68 10.42 -3.19
N GLY A 24 5.21 9.33 -3.79
CA GLY A 24 5.81 8.71 -4.98
C GLY A 24 6.90 7.65 -4.71
N HIS A 25 7.08 7.22 -3.46
CA HIS A 25 8.06 6.18 -3.12
C HIS A 25 7.51 4.76 -3.36
N ARG A 26 8.37 3.88 -3.89
CA ARG A 26 8.09 2.45 -4.09
C ARG A 26 8.40 1.57 -2.86
N SER A 27 9.00 2.15 -1.83
CA SER A 27 9.41 1.46 -0.60
C SER A 27 8.27 1.35 0.40
N TRP A 28 7.05 1.06 -0.08
CA TRP A 28 5.89 0.85 0.76
C TRP A 28 5.72 -0.64 1.08
N GLU A 29 5.18 -0.91 2.27
CA GLU A 29 4.94 -2.24 2.81
C GLU A 29 3.54 -2.27 3.45
N PRO A 30 2.77 -3.36 3.27
CA PRO A 30 1.46 -3.50 3.90
C PRO A 30 1.59 -3.95 5.37
N THR A 31 1.25 -3.07 6.30
CA THR A 31 1.39 -3.27 7.75
C THR A 31 0.05 -3.01 8.44
N ASN A 32 -0.42 -3.88 9.35
CA ASN A 32 -1.60 -3.66 10.22
C ASN A 32 -2.72 -2.73 9.69
N ASN A 33 -3.48 -3.17 8.68
CA ASN A 33 -4.59 -2.41 8.08
C ASN A 33 -4.23 -1.04 7.47
N HIS A 34 -2.94 -0.74 7.31
CA HIS A 34 -2.41 0.43 6.62
C HIS A 34 -1.23 0.04 5.71
N PHE A 35 -0.68 1.05 5.03
CA PHE A 35 0.57 0.96 4.31
C PHE A 35 1.60 1.80 5.04
N TRP A 36 2.82 1.30 5.07
CA TRP A 36 3.94 1.96 5.71
C TRP A 36 5.05 2.19 4.69
N CYS A 37 5.71 3.35 4.67
CA CYS A 37 6.82 3.62 3.78
C CYS A 37 8.13 3.88 4.54
N ALA A 38 9.12 3.02 4.27
CA ALA A 38 10.44 3.09 4.87
C ALA A 38 11.22 4.36 4.50
N LYS A 39 10.91 5.00 3.37
CA LYS A 39 11.52 6.28 2.99
C LYS A 39 10.87 7.45 3.73
N CYS A 40 9.54 7.46 3.82
CA CYS A 40 8.84 8.49 4.58
C CYS A 40 9.21 8.43 6.07
N ALA A 41 9.38 7.23 6.65
CA ALA A 41 9.81 7.06 8.04
C ALA A 41 11.19 7.67 8.31
N ARG A 42 12.12 7.53 7.36
CA ARG A 42 13.45 8.17 7.46
C ARG A 42 13.38 9.69 7.33
N GLN A 43 12.48 10.20 6.50
CA GLN A 43 12.31 11.64 6.30
C GLN A 43 11.55 12.32 7.45
N MET A 44 10.68 11.58 8.15
CA MET A 44 9.93 12.06 9.31
C MET A 44 10.85 12.61 10.41
N SER A 45 12.08 12.08 10.54
CA SER A 45 13.06 12.62 11.50
C SER A 45 13.59 14.02 11.13
N HIS A 46 13.36 14.47 9.91
CA HIS A 46 13.82 15.76 9.38
C HIS A 46 12.67 16.75 9.17
N ASP A 47 11.45 16.25 8.99
CA ASP A 47 10.31 17.04 8.53
C ASP A 47 8.99 16.38 8.98
N ASP A 48 8.24 17.09 9.82
CA ASP A 48 6.98 16.64 10.42
C ASP A 48 5.84 16.44 9.41
N GLU A 49 5.98 16.90 8.15
CA GLU A 49 4.97 16.70 7.12
C GLU A 49 5.04 15.28 6.50
N PHE A 50 6.05 14.48 6.85
CA PHE A 50 6.17 13.11 6.38
C PHE A 50 5.43 12.13 7.32
N SER A 51 4.27 11.67 6.88
CA SER A 51 3.59 10.53 7.50
C SER A 51 4.09 9.22 6.89
N PRO A 52 4.77 8.34 7.66
CA PRO A 52 5.20 7.05 7.17
C PRO A 52 4.05 6.07 7.00
N GLU A 53 2.97 6.25 7.76
CA GLU A 53 1.75 5.44 7.76
C GLU A 53 0.68 6.15 6.94
N PHE A 54 0.01 5.41 6.05
CA PHE A 54 -1.04 5.93 5.17
C PHE A 54 -1.98 4.81 4.72
N HIS A 55 -3.19 5.15 4.31
CA HIS A 55 -4.22 4.17 3.91
C HIS A 55 -4.46 4.12 2.41
N GLU A 56 -3.63 4.77 1.60
CA GLU A 56 -3.84 4.91 0.18
C GLU A 56 -2.57 4.68 -0.63
N LEU A 57 -2.70 4.02 -1.78
CA LEU A 57 -1.63 3.88 -2.75
C LEU A 57 -1.97 4.66 -4.01
N HIS A 58 -0.96 5.32 -4.56
CA HIS A 58 -1.04 6.02 -5.81
C HIS A 58 -0.56 5.12 -6.94
N ASP A 59 -1.38 5.01 -7.98
CA ASP A 59 -1.08 4.29 -9.20
C ASP A 59 -0.27 5.18 -10.14
N LYS A 60 1.02 4.88 -10.30
CA LYS A 60 1.89 5.67 -11.19
C LYS A 60 1.49 5.55 -12.68
N ARG A 61 0.76 4.50 -13.07
CA ARG A 61 0.36 4.25 -14.45
C ARG A 61 -0.90 5.03 -14.82
N SER A 62 -1.93 5.03 -13.97
CA SER A 62 -3.18 5.75 -14.24
C SER A 62 -3.26 7.13 -13.58
N GLY A 63 -2.42 7.40 -12.58
CA GLY A 63 -2.51 8.60 -11.74
C GLY A 63 -3.63 8.55 -10.71
N GLU A 64 -4.30 7.41 -10.55
CA GLU A 64 -5.39 7.24 -9.59
C GLU A 64 -4.85 6.88 -8.21
N THR A 65 -5.55 7.34 -7.18
CA THR A 65 -5.29 6.91 -5.81
C THR A 65 -6.36 5.91 -5.38
N ARG A 66 -5.93 4.81 -4.76
CA ARG A 66 -6.80 3.77 -4.22
C ARG A 66 -6.57 3.59 -2.75
N THR A 67 -7.65 3.54 -1.98
CA THR A 67 -7.58 3.29 -0.54
C THR A 67 -7.34 1.80 -0.24
N ARG A 68 -6.94 1.50 1.00
CA ARG A 68 -6.66 0.14 1.47
C ARG A 68 -7.85 -0.79 1.28
N ASP A 69 -9.06 -0.30 1.48
CA ASP A 69 -10.29 -1.10 1.36
C ASP A 69 -10.62 -1.45 -0.10
N GLU A 70 -10.23 -0.57 -1.02
CA GLU A 70 -10.30 -0.78 -2.47
C GLU A 70 -9.19 -1.68 -3.00
N ILE A 71 -8.19 -2.05 -2.19
CA ILE A 71 -7.01 -2.81 -2.63
C ILE A 71 -7.01 -4.22 -2.02
N GLN A 72 -6.93 -5.23 -2.88
CA GLN A 72 -6.70 -6.61 -2.51
C GLN A 72 -5.26 -7.00 -2.81
N LEU A 73 -4.48 -7.28 -1.77
CA LEU A 73 -3.08 -7.71 -1.92
C LEU A 73 -3.05 -9.24 -2.03
N ILE A 74 -2.35 -9.73 -3.04
CA ILE A 74 -2.17 -11.17 -3.29
C ILE A 74 -0.67 -11.49 -3.25
N THR A 75 -0.34 -12.56 -2.56
CA THR A 75 0.99 -13.18 -2.58
C THR A 75 0.90 -14.52 -3.29
N THR A 76 2.04 -15.13 -3.59
CA THR A 76 2.13 -16.47 -4.21
C THR A 76 1.41 -17.55 -3.39
N VAL A 77 1.30 -17.35 -2.06
CA VAL A 77 0.64 -18.28 -1.14
C VAL A 77 -0.85 -17.98 -0.93
N GLY A 78 -1.40 -16.95 -1.57
CA GLY A 78 -2.81 -16.57 -1.45
C GLY A 78 -3.03 -15.09 -1.12
N PRO A 79 -4.29 -14.67 -0.86
CA PRO A 79 -4.57 -13.32 -0.42
C PRO A 79 -3.76 -12.99 0.84
N TYR A 80 -3.19 -11.80 0.87
CA TYR A 80 -2.56 -11.26 2.08
C TYR A 80 -3.69 -10.86 3.03
N GLU A 81 -4.21 -11.87 3.72
CA GLU A 81 -5.23 -11.69 4.74
C GLU A 81 -4.56 -11.12 5.97
N HIS A 82 -5.06 -9.96 6.37
CA HIS A 82 -4.81 -9.50 7.72
C HIS A 82 -5.58 -10.47 8.63
N ARG A 83 -4.88 -11.23 9.48
CA ARG A 83 -5.56 -11.97 10.55
C ARG A 83 -6.05 -10.93 11.54
N GLU A 84 -7.21 -10.36 11.26
CA GLU A 84 -8.00 -9.67 12.27
C GLU A 84 -8.32 -10.74 13.32
N GLY A 85 -7.57 -10.71 14.42
CA GLY A 85 -7.77 -11.61 15.53
C GLY A 85 -9.22 -11.49 15.97
N SER A 86 -9.99 -12.55 15.75
CA SER A 86 -11.27 -12.75 16.40
C SER A 86 -11.01 -12.71 17.92
N ALA A 87 -11.65 -11.76 18.60
CA ALA A 87 -11.80 -11.76 20.05
C ALA A 87 -13.28 -11.51 20.38
#